data_AF-A0A949FM79-F1
#
_entry.id   AF-A0A949FM79-F1
#
_cell.length_a   1.000
_cell.length_b   1.000
_cell.length_c   1.000
_cell.angle_alpha   90.00
_cell.angle_beta   90.00
_cell.angle_gamma   90.00
#
_symmetry.space_group_name_H-M   'P 1'
#
loop_
_entity.id
_entity.type
_entity.pdbx_description
1 polymer ?
#
loop_
_entity_poly.entity_id
_entity_poly.type
_entity_poly.pdbx_seq_one_letter_code
_entity_poly.pdbx_strand_id
1 'polypeptide(L)'
;GSEWIQQWREVSLEVREREAIRAIHRGNVPTTFKYRIPVEVSKSIDGQEYTLRYYASQDVLSIGTDEDFVRLPLSPPALALLVKAHQCLLPTPRMVDQIHQASIRLKPIPIPPSAAMTSVAEFARHNHLIEEQLRTLTIPEHTILAGHKKDVVIHKDLNAGHVALYGWHEPNGKAIQPVYTKHLESWVDYSHGARFIDRRMVLNGQTVDAASILQDSVLCELLSADGPVPIDTYSTNRTQILRPLSDVKLVIQRPIETHSGERFSVVIYALPNGNTIEQTIGRKSLTPEDWRFSIQNIGSQIDWLRTQANPTNLAVVYVANDLLSWPQWRRQHGGESLELIRQIFRAIEKSFSQTPIAITLASHSGGGAFVLGAIEAWDRIPGNVERIAFLDSNYAYEDEKHLSKFLRWLNAEERRYLSVLAYKDYVARLDGRPFVSEAGGTWGRSQGMIEAMRRYGIEFIESQKGPVRKYAAKQGSVSFYLHQNFEEKIFHSVQVERNGLIHALRAGTDLEEKGYEYLGEPVYRGQ
;
A
#
# COMPACT_ATOMS: atom_id res chain seq x y z
N GLY A 1 14.66 -23.09 16.77
CA GLY A 1 13.93 -22.04 17.50
C GLY A 1 14.90 -21.14 18.25
N SER A 2 15.63 -21.74 19.17
CA SER A 2 16.66 -21.08 19.98
C SER A 2 17.76 -20.41 19.15
N GLU A 3 18.22 -21.04 18.08
CA GLU A 3 19.19 -20.46 17.13
C GLU A 3 18.65 -19.17 16.49
N TRP A 4 17.39 -19.19 16.03
CA TRP A 4 16.72 -18.03 15.45
C TRP A 4 16.71 -16.82 16.41
N ILE A 5 16.34 -17.08 17.67
CA ILE A 5 16.33 -16.07 18.73
C ILE A 5 17.72 -15.48 18.93
N GLN A 6 18.75 -16.30 19.02
CA GLN A 6 20.13 -15.83 19.23
C GLN A 6 20.63 -14.98 18.06
N GLN A 7 20.32 -15.37 16.82
CA GLN A 7 20.80 -14.69 15.62
C GLN A 7 20.12 -13.33 15.39
N TRP A 8 18.81 -13.22 15.70
CA TRP A 8 18.00 -12.06 15.29
C TRP A 8 17.42 -11.25 16.46
N ARG A 9 17.94 -11.42 17.68
CA ARG A 9 17.45 -10.68 18.86
C ARG A 9 17.75 -9.18 18.85
N GLU A 10 18.94 -8.78 18.38
CA GLU A 10 19.44 -7.39 18.46
C GLU A 10 19.47 -6.69 17.08
N VAL A 11 18.49 -6.96 16.22
CA VAL A 11 18.37 -6.32 14.90
C VAL A 11 17.06 -5.55 14.78
N SER A 12 16.97 -4.64 13.80
CA SER A 12 15.73 -3.92 13.53
C SER A 12 14.60 -4.88 13.15
N LEU A 13 13.35 -4.46 13.39
CA LEU A 13 12.15 -5.19 12.97
C LEU A 13 12.22 -5.57 11.49
N GLU A 14 12.71 -4.65 10.65
CA GLU A 14 12.80 -4.82 9.20
C GLU A 14 13.73 -5.97 8.82
N VAL A 15 14.92 -6.02 9.41
CA VAL A 15 15.88 -7.11 9.18
C VAL A 15 15.32 -8.43 9.71
N ARG A 16 14.78 -8.43 10.94
CA ARG A 16 14.23 -9.63 11.59
C ARG A 16 13.15 -10.29 10.74
N GLU A 17 12.19 -9.51 10.25
CA GLU A 17 11.07 -10.04 9.48
C GLU A 17 11.48 -10.46 8.07
N ARG A 18 12.39 -9.73 7.42
CA ARG A 18 12.93 -10.16 6.11
C ARG A 18 13.54 -11.55 6.21
N GLU A 19 14.37 -11.78 7.22
CA GLU A 19 14.97 -13.10 7.40
C GLU A 19 13.93 -14.13 7.84
N ALA A 20 12.93 -13.75 8.66
CA ALA A 20 11.88 -14.67 9.10
C ALA A 20 11.10 -15.19 7.88
N ILE A 21 10.71 -14.30 6.98
CA ILE A 21 9.99 -14.64 5.74
C ILE A 21 10.84 -15.61 4.90
N ARG A 22 12.13 -15.32 4.70
CA ARG A 22 13.05 -16.20 3.96
C ARG A 22 13.16 -17.59 4.59
N ALA A 23 13.30 -17.66 5.92
CA ALA A 23 13.40 -18.91 6.63
C ALA A 23 12.09 -19.72 6.54
N ILE A 24 10.94 -19.07 6.69
CA ILE A 24 9.62 -19.71 6.58
C ILE A 24 9.39 -20.23 5.15
N HIS A 25 9.75 -19.47 4.11
CA HIS A 25 9.68 -19.92 2.73
C HIS A 25 10.58 -21.13 2.45
N ARG A 26 11.71 -21.26 3.14
CA ARG A 26 12.58 -22.45 3.10
C ARG A 26 12.05 -23.62 3.93
N GLY A 27 10.88 -23.47 4.55
CA GLY A 27 10.22 -24.51 5.31
C GLY A 27 10.65 -24.62 6.78
N ASN A 28 11.35 -23.61 7.32
CA ASN A 28 11.79 -23.56 8.73
C ASN A 28 10.63 -23.25 9.69
N VAL A 29 9.62 -24.10 9.68
CA VAL A 29 8.47 -24.07 10.57
C VAL A 29 8.19 -25.50 11.03
N PRO A 30 7.68 -25.69 12.26
CA PRO A 30 7.26 -27.00 12.74
C PRO A 30 6.32 -27.71 11.75
N THR A 31 6.43 -29.02 11.64
CA THR A 31 5.57 -29.88 10.82
C THR A 31 4.11 -29.71 11.23
N THR A 32 3.84 -29.60 12.52
CA THR A 32 2.50 -29.38 13.10
C THR A 32 1.83 -28.10 12.59
N PHE A 33 2.59 -27.02 12.35
CA PHE A 33 2.03 -25.77 11.79
C PHE A 33 1.53 -25.96 10.34
N LYS A 34 2.09 -26.94 9.61
CA LYS A 34 1.68 -27.26 8.23
C LYS A 34 0.38 -28.04 8.19
N TYR A 35 -0.08 -28.61 9.31
CA TYR A 35 -1.38 -29.26 9.37
C TYR A 35 -2.51 -28.26 9.08
N ARG A 36 -3.53 -28.75 8.38
CA ARG A 36 -4.73 -27.99 7.99
C ARG A 36 -5.93 -28.70 8.60
N ILE A 37 -6.29 -28.25 9.80
CA ILE A 37 -7.29 -28.94 10.64
C ILE A 37 -8.66 -28.36 10.33
N PRO A 38 -9.68 -29.19 10.05
CA PRO A 38 -11.00 -28.72 9.70
C PRO A 38 -11.70 -28.06 10.88
N VAL A 39 -12.40 -26.97 10.60
CA VAL A 39 -13.39 -26.35 11.48
C VAL A 39 -14.71 -26.37 10.75
N GLU A 40 -15.73 -26.97 11.39
CA GLU A 40 -17.07 -27.06 10.83
C GLU A 40 -18.00 -26.03 11.45
N VAL A 41 -18.74 -25.34 10.60
CA VAL A 41 -19.71 -24.30 10.96
C VAL A 41 -21.02 -24.63 10.26
N SER A 42 -22.11 -24.60 11.01
CA SER A 42 -23.46 -24.67 10.44
C SER A 42 -24.26 -23.46 10.89
N LYS A 43 -24.98 -22.83 9.95
CA LYS A 43 -25.78 -21.65 10.23
C LYS A 43 -26.95 -21.52 9.23
N SER A 44 -28.11 -21.14 9.76
CA SER A 44 -29.26 -20.67 8.97
C SER A 44 -29.09 -19.19 8.61
N ILE A 45 -29.19 -18.85 7.33
CA ILE A 45 -29.18 -17.47 6.83
C ILE A 45 -30.40 -17.33 5.91
N ASP A 46 -31.29 -16.39 6.21
CA ASP A 46 -32.55 -16.17 5.47
C ASP A 46 -33.41 -17.43 5.27
N GLY A 47 -33.39 -18.34 6.25
CA GLY A 47 -34.15 -19.60 6.22
C GLY A 47 -33.50 -20.71 5.40
N GLN A 48 -32.31 -20.49 4.85
CA GLN A 48 -31.51 -21.51 4.21
C GLN A 48 -30.37 -21.97 5.13
N GLU A 49 -30.25 -23.29 5.32
CA GLU A 49 -29.14 -23.89 6.05
C GLU A 49 -27.87 -23.94 5.20
N TYR A 50 -26.76 -23.53 5.81
CA TYR A 50 -25.43 -23.63 5.23
C TYR A 50 -24.51 -24.40 6.16
N THR A 51 -23.75 -25.33 5.58
CA THR A 51 -22.64 -26.02 6.25
C THR A 51 -21.35 -25.63 5.55
N LEU A 52 -20.42 -25.06 6.32
CA LEU A 52 -19.10 -24.67 5.87
C LEU A 52 -18.05 -25.46 6.64
N ARG A 53 -17.10 -26.04 5.91
CA ARG A 53 -15.85 -26.56 6.45
C ARG A 53 -14.70 -25.72 5.91
N TYR A 54 -13.93 -25.11 6.80
CA TYR A 54 -12.67 -24.45 6.45
C TYR A 54 -11.52 -25.06 7.24
N TYR A 55 -10.28 -24.72 6.90
CA TYR A 55 -9.11 -25.35 7.49
C TYR A 55 -8.18 -24.31 8.09
N ALA A 56 -7.75 -24.55 9.34
CA ALA A 56 -6.84 -23.68 10.08
C ALA A 56 -5.53 -24.38 10.41
N SER A 57 -4.44 -23.61 10.53
CA SER A 57 -3.20 -24.09 11.12
C SER A 57 -3.41 -24.55 12.55
N GLN A 58 -2.69 -25.62 12.94
CA GLN A 58 -2.82 -26.21 14.28
C GLN A 58 -2.52 -25.21 15.39
N ASP A 59 -1.49 -24.40 15.21
CA ASP A 59 -1.08 -23.37 16.14
C ASP A 59 -0.87 -22.04 15.38
N VAL A 60 -0.54 -20.97 16.11
CA VAL A 60 -0.03 -19.74 15.53
C VAL A 60 1.37 -19.97 14.92
N LEU A 61 1.72 -19.13 13.95
CA LEU A 61 2.97 -19.19 13.22
C LEU A 61 4.16 -19.25 14.17
N SER A 62 5.03 -20.23 13.90
CA SER A 62 6.22 -20.52 14.67
C SER A 62 7.40 -20.72 13.73
N ILE A 63 8.62 -20.52 14.25
CA ILE A 63 9.86 -20.72 13.49
C ILE A 63 10.79 -21.69 14.23
N GLY A 64 11.34 -22.66 13.51
CA GLY A 64 12.17 -23.74 14.05
C GLY A 64 11.70 -25.14 13.67
N THR A 65 12.23 -26.14 14.38
CA THR A 65 11.89 -27.57 14.21
C THR A 65 10.76 -27.98 15.14
N ASP A 66 10.30 -29.23 15.06
CA ASP A 66 9.26 -29.76 15.96
C ASP A 66 9.73 -29.81 17.43
N GLU A 67 11.03 -29.99 17.67
CA GLU A 67 11.63 -30.09 19.01
C GLU A 67 12.10 -28.73 19.58
N ASP A 68 12.46 -27.78 18.72
CA ASP A 68 12.93 -26.45 19.13
C ASP A 68 12.35 -25.38 18.20
N PHE A 69 11.27 -24.73 18.66
CA PHE A 69 10.61 -23.63 17.96
C PHE A 69 10.24 -22.51 18.91
N VAL A 70 9.91 -21.36 18.32
CA VAL A 70 9.30 -20.23 19.00
C VAL A 70 8.11 -19.72 18.21
N ARG A 71 6.97 -19.52 18.89
CA ARG A 71 5.82 -18.79 18.32
C ARG A 71 6.24 -17.37 17.99
N LEU A 72 6.27 -17.04 16.70
CA LEU A 72 6.89 -15.84 16.18
C LEU A 72 5.82 -14.83 15.75
N PRO A 73 5.60 -13.76 16.52
CA PRO A 73 4.76 -12.67 16.07
C PRO A 73 5.44 -11.91 14.92
N LEU A 74 4.65 -11.55 13.90
CA LEU A 74 5.08 -10.78 12.74
C LEU A 74 4.09 -9.65 12.47
N SER A 75 4.57 -8.58 11.84
CA SER A 75 3.73 -7.48 11.38
C SER A 75 2.78 -7.93 10.28
N PRO A 76 1.63 -7.27 10.12
CA PRO A 76 0.69 -7.62 9.04
C PRO A 76 1.27 -7.59 7.64
N PRO A 77 2.18 -6.66 7.25
CA PRO A 77 2.81 -6.71 5.94
C PRO A 77 3.63 -7.99 5.71
N ALA A 78 4.40 -8.42 6.72
CA ALA A 78 5.15 -9.68 6.65
C ALA A 78 4.20 -10.89 6.52
N LEU A 79 3.09 -10.87 7.27
CA LEU A 79 2.07 -11.91 7.19
C LEU A 79 1.36 -11.93 5.83
N ALA A 80 1.08 -10.76 5.23
CA ALA A 80 0.45 -10.65 3.92
C ALA A 80 1.26 -11.38 2.83
N LEU A 81 2.60 -11.23 2.86
CA LEU A 81 3.49 -11.97 1.96
C LEU A 81 3.39 -13.49 2.17
N LEU A 82 3.43 -13.93 3.43
CA LEU A 82 3.39 -15.35 3.76
C LEU A 82 2.04 -15.98 3.39
N VAL A 83 0.91 -15.38 3.77
CA VAL A 83 -0.41 -15.95 3.45
C VAL A 83 -0.66 -15.96 1.94
N LYS A 84 -0.21 -14.94 1.19
CA LYS A 84 -0.27 -14.94 -0.28
C LYS A 84 0.53 -16.11 -0.87
N ALA A 85 1.77 -16.33 -0.42
CA ALA A 85 2.61 -17.42 -0.90
C ALA A 85 2.07 -18.82 -0.56
N HIS A 86 1.36 -18.95 0.56
CA HIS A 86 0.81 -20.22 1.03
C HIS A 86 -0.67 -20.44 0.65
N GLN A 87 -1.26 -19.61 -0.22
CA GLN A 87 -2.69 -19.65 -0.58
C GLN A 87 -3.62 -19.66 0.64
N CYS A 88 -3.24 -18.89 1.65
CA CYS A 88 -3.95 -18.72 2.90
C CYS A 88 -4.50 -17.28 3.02
N LEU A 89 -5.24 -17.02 4.09
CA LEU A 89 -5.59 -15.70 4.60
C LEU A 89 -5.42 -15.66 6.12
N LEU A 90 -5.48 -14.45 6.70
CA LEU A 90 -5.63 -14.26 8.14
C LEU A 90 -7.11 -14.36 8.53
N PRO A 91 -7.43 -14.84 9.74
CA PRO A 91 -8.81 -15.06 10.16
C PRO A 91 -9.58 -13.74 10.37
N THR A 92 -10.90 -13.79 10.33
CA THR A 92 -11.77 -12.74 10.90
C THR A 92 -11.95 -12.97 12.41
N PRO A 93 -12.48 -11.99 13.18
CA PRO A 93 -12.84 -12.23 14.58
C PRO A 93 -13.77 -13.43 14.78
N ARG A 94 -14.80 -13.58 13.92
CA ARG A 94 -15.73 -14.72 13.98
C ARG A 94 -15.04 -16.06 13.74
N MET A 95 -14.08 -16.14 12.81
CA MET A 95 -13.27 -17.35 12.63
C MET A 95 -12.44 -17.67 13.88
N VAL A 96 -11.87 -16.67 14.55
CA VAL A 96 -11.10 -16.90 15.79
C VAL A 96 -12.00 -17.52 16.87
N ASP A 97 -13.23 -17.04 17.04
CA ASP A 97 -14.19 -17.60 17.99
C ASP A 97 -14.56 -19.06 17.63
N GLN A 98 -14.85 -19.32 16.35
CA GLN A 98 -15.18 -20.66 15.84
C GLN A 98 -14.01 -21.64 16.03
N ILE A 99 -12.78 -21.19 15.76
CA ILE A 99 -11.56 -21.98 15.96
C ILE A 99 -11.37 -22.31 17.44
N HIS A 100 -11.52 -21.33 18.33
CA HIS A 100 -11.42 -21.55 19.77
C HIS A 100 -12.48 -22.53 20.29
N GLN A 101 -13.69 -22.52 19.71
CA GLN A 101 -14.73 -23.47 20.06
C GLN A 101 -14.36 -24.91 19.72
N ALA A 102 -13.65 -25.11 18.59
CA ALA A 102 -13.23 -26.41 18.06
C ALA A 102 -11.82 -26.86 18.50
N SER A 103 -11.14 -26.13 19.40
CA SER A 103 -9.75 -26.38 19.78
C SER A 103 -9.60 -27.00 21.18
N ILE A 104 -8.39 -27.46 21.50
CA ILE A 104 -7.93 -27.45 22.89
C ILE A 104 -7.78 -25.99 23.32
N ARG A 105 -8.45 -25.63 24.41
CA ARG A 105 -8.52 -24.26 24.93
C ARG A 105 -7.48 -24.05 26.00
N LEU A 106 -6.41 -23.35 25.63
CA LEU A 106 -5.34 -23.01 26.56
C LEU A 106 -5.73 -21.76 27.35
N LYS A 107 -5.38 -21.76 28.63
CA LYS A 107 -5.51 -20.58 29.47
C LYS A 107 -4.51 -19.51 29.00
N PRO A 108 -4.95 -18.24 28.82
CA PRO A 108 -4.06 -17.14 28.49
C PRO A 108 -3.10 -16.84 29.64
N ILE A 109 -1.83 -16.56 29.33
CA ILE A 109 -0.78 -16.28 30.33
C ILE A 109 -0.25 -14.85 30.10
N PRO A 110 -0.91 -13.82 30.65
CA PRO A 110 -0.46 -12.44 30.47
C PRO A 110 0.86 -12.18 31.18
N ILE A 111 1.72 -11.46 30.49
CA ILE A 111 2.93 -10.85 31.03
C ILE A 111 2.63 -9.36 31.29
N PRO A 112 2.97 -8.83 32.48
CA PRO A 112 2.79 -7.41 32.78
C PRO A 112 3.42 -6.50 31.71
N PRO A 113 2.71 -5.43 31.28
CA PRO A 113 3.21 -4.56 30.23
C PRO A 113 4.55 -3.89 30.56
N SER A 114 5.47 -3.88 29.59
CA SER A 114 6.77 -3.21 29.70
C SER A 114 7.34 -2.88 28.32
N ALA A 115 8.44 -2.11 28.27
CA ALA A 115 9.16 -1.86 27.01
C ALA A 115 9.71 -3.15 26.37
N ALA A 116 9.88 -4.24 27.13
CA ALA A 116 10.37 -5.51 26.62
C ALA A 116 9.32 -6.30 25.82
N MET A 117 8.04 -5.89 25.82
CA MET A 117 6.95 -6.63 25.18
C MET A 117 7.17 -6.94 23.69
N THR A 118 7.92 -6.09 22.98
CA THR A 118 8.23 -6.23 21.55
C THR A 118 9.60 -6.87 21.30
N SER A 119 10.28 -7.31 22.37
CA SER A 119 11.61 -7.92 22.31
C SER A 119 11.52 -9.40 21.98
N VAL A 120 12.55 -9.88 21.28
CA VAL A 120 12.68 -11.30 20.91
C VAL A 120 12.81 -12.19 22.16
N ALA A 121 13.41 -11.68 23.22
CA ALA A 121 13.50 -12.37 24.51
C ALA A 121 12.11 -12.60 25.14
N GLU A 122 11.20 -11.62 25.05
CA GLU A 122 9.85 -11.76 25.57
C GLU A 122 9.02 -12.76 24.76
N PHE A 123 9.28 -12.86 23.44
CA PHE A 123 8.66 -13.87 22.59
C PHE A 123 9.07 -15.28 23.03
N ALA A 124 10.36 -15.50 23.26
CA ALA A 124 10.89 -16.76 23.76
C ALA A 124 10.36 -17.09 25.16
N ARG A 125 10.29 -16.11 26.07
CA ARG A 125 9.76 -16.30 27.42
C ARG A 125 8.29 -16.69 27.40
N HIS A 126 7.46 -16.01 26.61
CA HIS A 126 6.05 -16.37 26.51
C HIS A 126 5.84 -17.71 25.81
N ASN A 127 6.69 -18.07 24.84
CA ASN A 127 6.68 -19.39 24.23
C ASN A 127 6.92 -20.48 25.29
N HIS A 128 7.92 -20.30 26.15
CA HIS A 128 8.22 -21.24 27.23
C HIS A 128 7.02 -21.46 28.17
N LEU A 129 6.34 -20.39 28.58
CA LEU A 129 5.14 -20.49 29.44
C LEU A 129 4.00 -21.29 28.78
N ILE A 130 3.83 -21.14 27.47
CA ILE A 130 2.84 -21.94 26.72
C ILE A 130 3.26 -23.40 26.66
N GLU A 131 4.54 -23.69 26.37
CA GLU A 131 5.05 -25.06 26.33
C GLU A 131 4.96 -25.76 27.70
N GLU A 132 5.22 -25.05 28.80
CA GLU A 132 5.00 -25.57 30.16
C GLU A 132 3.54 -25.95 30.40
N GLN A 133 2.59 -25.11 29.96
CA GLN A 133 1.17 -25.44 30.03
C GLN A 133 0.85 -26.67 29.18
N LEU A 134 1.35 -26.76 27.94
CA LEU A 134 1.07 -27.87 27.03
C LEU A 134 1.59 -29.21 27.56
N ARG A 135 2.72 -29.24 28.26
CA ARG A 135 3.26 -30.46 28.90
C ARG A 135 2.32 -31.08 29.94
N THR A 136 1.36 -30.32 30.45
CA THR A 136 0.34 -30.81 31.40
C THR A 136 -0.88 -31.43 30.73
N LEU A 137 -0.95 -31.37 29.39
CA LEU A 137 -2.11 -31.78 28.61
C LEU A 137 -1.77 -32.98 27.71
N THR A 138 -2.76 -33.82 27.43
CA THR A 138 -2.70 -34.79 26.32
C THR A 138 -3.31 -34.14 25.09
N ILE A 139 -2.50 -33.96 24.04
CA ILE A 139 -2.91 -33.30 22.80
C ILE A 139 -3.02 -34.38 21.72
N PRO A 140 -4.24 -34.70 21.25
CA PRO A 140 -4.40 -35.60 20.12
C PRO A 140 -3.74 -34.97 18.88
N GLU A 141 -3.22 -35.82 18.00
CA GLU A 141 -2.71 -35.36 16.71
C GLU A 141 -3.84 -34.66 15.93
N HIS A 142 -3.46 -33.70 15.08
CA HIS A 142 -4.42 -32.92 14.28
C HIS A 142 -5.52 -32.21 15.08
N THR A 143 -5.19 -31.73 16.29
CA THR A 143 -6.08 -30.88 17.10
C THR A 143 -5.57 -29.45 17.21
N ILE A 144 -6.43 -28.46 16.94
CA ILE A 144 -6.06 -27.03 17.01
C ILE A 144 -5.77 -26.63 18.46
N LEU A 145 -4.81 -25.73 18.65
CA LEU A 145 -4.52 -25.02 19.89
C LEU A 145 -4.97 -23.56 19.77
N ALA A 146 -5.76 -23.07 20.73
CA ALA A 146 -6.21 -21.67 20.76
C ALA A 146 -6.34 -21.12 22.20
N GLY A 147 -6.62 -19.82 22.32
CA GLY A 147 -6.77 -19.11 23.60
C GLY A 147 -5.49 -18.47 24.13
N HIS A 148 -4.33 -19.05 23.83
CA HIS A 148 -3.03 -18.62 24.36
C HIS A 148 -2.45 -17.33 23.75
N LYS A 149 -2.96 -16.85 22.60
CA LYS A 149 -2.53 -15.62 21.90
C LYS A 149 -3.73 -14.82 21.40
N LYS A 150 -3.51 -13.53 21.15
CA LYS A 150 -4.35 -12.74 20.24
C LYS A 150 -4.03 -13.16 18.81
N ASP A 151 -5.03 -13.23 17.94
CA ASP A 151 -4.82 -13.42 16.51
C ASP A 151 -4.73 -12.05 15.82
N VAL A 152 -3.83 -11.94 14.85
CA VAL A 152 -3.90 -10.89 13.83
C VAL A 152 -5.06 -11.23 12.89
N VAL A 153 -6.04 -10.35 12.79
CA VAL A 153 -7.28 -10.59 12.04
C VAL A 153 -7.44 -9.65 10.85
N ILE A 154 -8.24 -10.04 9.85
CA ILE A 154 -8.78 -9.12 8.84
C ILE A 154 -10.09 -8.50 9.35
N HIS A 155 -10.31 -7.23 9.04
CA HIS A 155 -11.48 -6.48 9.51
C HIS A 155 -11.83 -5.33 8.56
N LYS A 156 -13.12 -5.07 8.34
CA LYS A 156 -13.59 -4.05 7.38
C LYS A 156 -13.15 -2.62 7.73
N ASP A 157 -13.08 -2.32 9.03
CA ASP A 157 -12.75 -0.98 9.57
C ASP A 157 -11.24 -0.79 9.81
N LEU A 158 -10.40 -1.61 9.19
CA LEU A 158 -8.95 -1.45 9.30
C LEU A 158 -8.46 -0.26 8.47
N ASN A 159 -7.78 0.67 9.13
CA ASN A 159 -7.08 1.77 8.47
C ASN A 159 -5.73 1.31 7.89
N ALA A 160 -5.32 1.90 6.78
CA ALA A 160 -3.98 1.68 6.21
C ALA A 160 -2.89 1.96 7.27
N GLY A 161 -1.86 1.11 7.32
CA GLY A 161 -0.75 1.23 8.27
C GLY A 161 -1.07 0.78 9.70
N HIS A 162 -2.19 0.11 9.94
CA HIS A 162 -2.60 -0.38 11.27
C HIS A 162 -2.74 -1.91 11.29
N VAL A 163 -2.86 -2.47 12.49
CA VAL A 163 -3.15 -3.89 12.74
C VAL A 163 -4.46 -4.06 13.49
N ALA A 164 -5.26 -5.06 13.09
CA ALA A 164 -6.40 -5.53 13.88
C ALA A 164 -6.00 -6.76 14.70
N LEU A 165 -6.18 -6.68 16.02
CA LEU A 165 -5.94 -7.77 16.97
C LEU A 165 -7.23 -8.18 17.66
N TYR A 166 -7.45 -9.48 17.82
CA TYR A 166 -8.63 -10.04 18.51
C TYR A 166 -8.30 -11.36 19.22
N GLY A 167 -9.02 -11.68 20.28
CA GLY A 167 -9.01 -13.01 20.90
C GLY A 167 -8.32 -13.05 22.26
N TRP A 168 -7.32 -13.93 22.42
CA TRP A 168 -6.71 -14.25 23.71
C TRP A 168 -7.76 -14.75 24.70
N HIS A 169 -8.51 -15.77 24.27
CA HIS A 169 -9.70 -16.25 24.94
C HIS A 169 -9.40 -16.98 26.24
N GLU A 170 -10.22 -16.72 27.24
CA GLU A 170 -10.35 -17.61 28.39
C GLU A 170 -10.99 -18.95 27.97
N PRO A 171 -10.76 -20.07 28.70
CA PRO A 171 -11.33 -21.37 28.34
C PRO A 171 -12.85 -21.42 28.21
N ASN A 172 -13.56 -20.47 28.84
CA ASN A 172 -15.01 -20.29 28.72
C ASN A 172 -15.46 -19.61 27.41
N GLY A 173 -14.54 -19.21 26.54
CA GLY A 173 -14.81 -18.56 25.26
C GLY A 173 -14.89 -17.04 25.32
N LYS A 174 -14.62 -16.40 26.47
CA LYS A 174 -14.57 -14.94 26.57
C LYS A 174 -13.25 -14.42 26.00
N ALA A 175 -13.30 -13.63 24.93
CA ALA A 175 -12.13 -12.90 24.43
C ALA A 175 -11.67 -11.86 25.46
N ILE A 176 -10.39 -11.89 25.84
CA ILE A 176 -9.77 -10.83 26.66
C ILE A 176 -9.50 -9.59 25.81
N GLN A 177 -9.10 -9.80 24.56
CA GLN A 177 -8.85 -8.74 23.58
C GLN A 177 -10.07 -8.59 22.65
N PRO A 178 -10.93 -7.57 22.83
CA PRO A 178 -11.88 -7.19 21.78
C PRO A 178 -11.13 -6.66 20.56
N VAL A 179 -11.84 -6.53 19.43
CA VAL A 179 -11.24 -6.03 18.18
C VAL A 179 -10.55 -4.69 18.45
N TYR A 180 -9.26 -4.62 18.17
CA TYR A 180 -8.44 -3.44 18.42
C TYR A 180 -7.62 -3.08 17.19
N THR A 181 -7.91 -1.92 16.61
CA THR A 181 -7.32 -1.43 15.34
C THR A 181 -6.43 -0.19 15.50
N LYS A 182 -6.15 0.24 16.74
CA LYS A 182 -5.41 1.50 16.99
C LYS A 182 -3.89 1.35 16.95
N HIS A 183 -3.37 0.13 16.99
CA HIS A 183 -1.92 -0.08 16.87
C HIS A 183 -1.49 0.11 15.40
N LEU A 184 -0.33 0.73 15.21
CA LEU A 184 0.35 0.71 13.91
C LEU A 184 0.73 -0.73 13.56
N GLU A 185 0.81 -1.02 12.27
CA GLU A 185 1.21 -2.34 11.78
C GLU A 185 2.63 -2.76 12.24
N SER A 186 3.48 -1.79 12.62
CA SER A 186 4.80 -2.04 13.20
C SER A 186 4.77 -2.50 14.66
N TRP A 187 3.60 -2.49 15.32
CA TRP A 187 3.45 -3.00 16.68
C TRP A 187 3.43 -4.53 16.67
N VAL A 188 4.55 -5.12 17.09
CA VAL A 188 4.73 -6.57 17.14
C VAL A 188 5.15 -6.98 18.55
N ASP A 189 4.23 -7.56 19.32
CA ASP A 189 4.44 -7.91 20.73
C ASP A 189 4.31 -9.41 21.00
N TYR A 190 4.75 -9.87 22.18
CA TYR A 190 4.72 -11.29 22.53
C TYR A 190 3.30 -11.88 22.53
N SER A 191 2.24 -11.07 22.68
CA SER A 191 0.89 -11.53 23.01
C SER A 191 0.08 -11.91 21.77
N HIS A 192 0.43 -11.41 20.59
CA HIS A 192 -0.24 -11.76 19.35
C HIS A 192 0.49 -12.87 18.56
N GLY A 193 -0.23 -13.47 17.62
CA GLY A 193 0.24 -14.52 16.72
C GLY A 193 -0.57 -14.53 15.43
N ALA A 194 -0.08 -15.26 14.44
CA ALA A 194 -0.75 -15.37 13.15
C ALA A 194 -1.22 -16.79 12.91
N ARG A 195 -2.52 -16.95 12.65
CA ARG A 195 -3.12 -18.22 12.27
C ARG A 195 -3.42 -18.21 10.78
N PHE A 196 -3.05 -19.28 10.08
CA PHE A 196 -3.26 -19.37 8.64
C PHE A 196 -4.55 -20.13 8.39
N ILE A 197 -5.44 -19.53 7.62
CA ILE A 197 -6.68 -20.15 7.16
C ILE A 197 -6.52 -20.45 5.67
N ASP A 198 -6.81 -21.68 5.24
CA ASP A 198 -6.76 -21.99 3.81
C ASP A 198 -7.81 -21.18 3.04
N ARG A 199 -7.43 -20.68 1.87
CA ARG A 199 -8.39 -20.03 0.97
C ARG A 199 -9.41 -21.02 0.42
N ARG A 200 -9.05 -22.29 0.28
CA ARG A 200 -9.95 -23.33 -0.20
C ARG A 200 -10.83 -23.82 0.95
N MET A 201 -12.13 -23.65 0.80
CA MET A 201 -13.14 -24.08 1.77
C MET A 201 -14.15 -25.01 1.11
N VAL A 202 -14.99 -25.67 1.90
CA VAL A 202 -16.07 -26.55 1.41
C VAL A 202 -17.41 -26.02 1.94
N LEU A 203 -18.22 -25.44 1.06
CA LEU A 203 -19.56 -24.94 1.35
C LEU A 203 -20.61 -25.90 0.76
N ASN A 204 -21.47 -26.48 1.59
CA ASN A 204 -22.50 -27.44 1.20
C ASN A 204 -21.96 -28.59 0.32
N GLY A 205 -20.76 -29.07 0.65
CA GLY A 205 -20.06 -30.13 -0.09
C GLY A 205 -19.30 -29.68 -1.35
N GLN A 206 -19.38 -28.40 -1.73
CA GLN A 206 -18.68 -27.84 -2.89
C GLN A 206 -17.44 -27.04 -2.48
N THR A 207 -16.34 -27.23 -3.21
CA THR A 207 -15.12 -26.45 -3.01
C THR A 207 -15.31 -25.03 -3.50
N VAL A 208 -15.03 -24.06 -2.63
CA VAL A 208 -15.14 -22.62 -2.92
C VAL A 208 -13.89 -21.87 -2.44
N ASP A 209 -13.64 -20.68 -3.00
CA ASP A 209 -12.60 -19.77 -2.51
C ASP A 209 -13.18 -18.88 -1.39
N ALA A 210 -12.42 -18.68 -0.32
CA ALA A 210 -12.82 -17.89 0.84
C ALA A 210 -13.27 -16.47 0.47
N ALA A 211 -12.70 -15.86 -0.58
CA ALA A 211 -13.13 -14.55 -1.06
C ALA A 211 -14.60 -14.54 -1.51
N SER A 212 -15.08 -15.62 -2.11
CA SER A 212 -16.48 -15.72 -2.56
C SER A 212 -17.48 -15.77 -1.41
N ILE A 213 -17.04 -16.17 -0.21
CA ILE A 213 -17.86 -16.13 1.00
C ILE A 213 -17.69 -14.77 1.70
N LEU A 214 -16.43 -14.36 1.94
CA LEU A 214 -16.14 -13.15 2.71
C LEU A 214 -16.55 -11.85 2.02
N GLN A 215 -16.61 -11.81 0.69
CA GLN A 215 -17.02 -10.61 -0.07
C GLN A 215 -18.50 -10.63 -0.46
N ASP A 216 -19.20 -11.74 -0.26
CA ASP A 216 -20.63 -11.84 -0.55
C ASP A 216 -21.46 -11.21 0.59
N SER A 217 -22.51 -10.46 0.25
CA SER A 217 -23.32 -9.72 1.22
C SER A 217 -24.13 -10.59 2.17
N VAL A 218 -24.37 -11.85 1.82
CA VAL A 218 -25.16 -12.82 2.61
C VAL A 218 -24.24 -13.86 3.23
N LEU A 219 -23.44 -14.55 2.41
CA LEU A 219 -22.58 -15.65 2.87
C LEU A 219 -21.47 -15.18 3.81
N CYS A 220 -21.09 -13.90 3.80
CA CYS A 220 -20.08 -13.40 4.74
C CYS A 220 -20.48 -13.67 6.19
N GLU A 221 -21.77 -13.79 6.49
CA GLU A 221 -22.28 -14.13 7.82
C GLU A 221 -21.79 -15.48 8.39
N LEU A 222 -21.29 -16.38 7.55
CA LEU A 222 -20.65 -17.62 8.01
C LEU A 222 -19.31 -17.36 8.70
N LEU A 223 -18.63 -16.28 8.29
CA LEU A 223 -17.23 -16.03 8.59
C LEU A 223 -16.97 -14.65 9.19
N SER A 224 -17.87 -13.68 9.08
CA SER A 224 -17.74 -12.32 9.58
C SER A 224 -19.07 -11.90 10.24
N ALA A 225 -18.99 -11.22 11.38
CA ALA A 225 -20.17 -10.62 12.01
C ALA A 225 -20.42 -9.19 11.52
N ASP A 226 -19.41 -8.57 10.92
CA ASP A 226 -19.41 -7.14 10.60
C ASP A 226 -19.81 -6.85 9.14
N GLY A 227 -20.18 -7.88 8.37
CA GLY A 227 -20.46 -7.81 6.95
C GLY A 227 -19.25 -8.20 6.09
N PRO A 228 -19.26 -7.89 4.78
CA PRO A 228 -18.21 -8.29 3.85
C PRO A 228 -16.83 -7.74 4.21
N VAL A 229 -15.79 -8.57 4.05
CA VAL A 229 -14.38 -8.23 4.36
C VAL A 229 -13.48 -8.60 3.18
N PRO A 230 -12.62 -7.69 2.69
CA PRO A 230 -11.59 -8.03 1.71
C PRO A 230 -10.58 -9.04 2.29
N ILE A 231 -10.20 -10.03 1.49
CA ILE A 231 -9.17 -10.99 1.90
C ILE A 231 -7.76 -10.40 1.87
N ASP A 232 -7.51 -9.40 1.01
CA ASP A 232 -6.23 -8.71 0.85
C ASP A 232 -6.21 -7.40 1.65
N THR A 233 -6.63 -7.48 2.92
CA THR A 233 -6.79 -6.30 3.80
C THR A 233 -5.44 -5.64 4.14
N TYR A 234 -4.36 -6.41 4.23
CA TYR A 234 -3.02 -5.91 4.56
C TYR A 234 -2.14 -5.75 3.32
N SER A 235 -1.43 -4.62 3.27
CA SER A 235 -0.45 -4.29 2.24
C SER A 235 0.77 -5.21 2.35
N THR A 236 1.33 -5.67 1.22
CA THR A 236 2.65 -6.35 1.17
C THR A 236 3.83 -5.38 1.27
N ASN A 237 3.55 -4.11 1.58
CA ASN A 237 4.51 -3.04 1.76
C ASN A 237 4.49 -2.54 3.20
N ARG A 238 5.68 -2.17 3.72
CA ARG A 238 5.82 -1.48 5.00
C ARG A 238 5.32 -0.04 4.87
N THR A 239 4.48 0.36 5.80
CA THR A 239 3.86 1.67 5.87
C THR A 239 4.42 2.46 7.04
N GLN A 240 4.91 3.66 6.77
CA GLN A 240 5.26 4.65 7.78
C GLN A 240 4.36 5.88 7.61
N ILE A 241 3.73 6.30 8.70
CA ILE A 241 2.86 7.48 8.73
C ILE A 241 3.59 8.61 9.45
N LEU A 242 3.63 9.80 8.84
CA LEU A 242 4.22 10.99 9.43
C LEU A 242 3.26 12.17 9.34
N ARG A 243 3.34 13.06 10.34
CA ARG A 243 2.69 14.37 10.31
C ARG A 243 3.75 15.46 10.46
N PRO A 244 4.41 15.86 9.35
CA PRO A 244 5.44 16.90 9.41
C PRO A 244 4.88 18.26 9.83
N LEU A 245 3.59 18.47 9.61
CA LEU A 245 2.77 19.59 10.05
C LEU A 245 1.48 19.04 10.67
N SER A 246 0.76 19.84 11.46
CA SER A 246 -0.49 19.41 12.09
C SER A 246 -1.54 18.96 11.06
N ASP A 247 -1.62 19.67 9.93
CA ASP A 247 -2.61 19.53 8.87
C ASP A 247 -2.10 18.78 7.63
N VAL A 248 -0.87 18.24 7.65
CA VAL A 248 -0.27 17.47 6.56
C VAL A 248 0.03 16.04 7.01
N LYS A 249 -0.48 15.06 6.26
CA LYS A 249 -0.24 13.64 6.47
C LYS A 249 0.61 13.09 5.32
N LEU A 250 1.68 12.39 5.69
CA LEU A 250 2.49 11.59 4.77
C LEU A 250 2.25 10.11 5.06
N VAL A 251 2.08 9.33 3.99
CA VAL A 251 2.13 7.87 4.06
C VAL A 251 3.23 7.40 3.14
N ILE A 252 4.25 6.77 3.70
CA ILE A 252 5.41 6.25 3.00
C ILE A 252 5.27 4.73 2.92
N GLN A 253 5.20 4.18 1.71
CA GLN A 253 5.17 2.74 1.47
C GLN A 253 6.49 2.27 0.86
N ARG A 254 7.16 1.33 1.54
CA ARG A 254 8.40 0.68 1.11
C ARG A 254 8.16 -0.82 0.91
N PRO A 255 8.81 -1.45 -0.09
CA PRO A 255 8.75 -2.90 -0.20
C PRO A 255 9.39 -3.54 1.04
N ILE A 256 8.87 -4.69 1.48
CA ILE A 256 9.43 -5.44 2.61
C ILE A 256 10.80 -6.01 2.26
N GLU A 257 10.92 -6.52 1.04
CA GLU A 257 12.18 -7.00 0.49
C GLU A 257 12.86 -5.86 -0.27
N THR A 258 14.11 -5.58 0.11
CA THR A 258 14.93 -4.53 -0.47
C THR A 258 16.29 -5.10 -0.89
N HIS A 259 16.85 -4.56 -1.96
CA HIS A 259 18.20 -4.88 -2.42
C HIS A 259 19.21 -4.07 -1.61
N SER A 260 20.11 -4.77 -0.90
CA SER A 260 21.11 -4.13 -0.03
C SER A 260 22.14 -3.36 -0.85
N GLY A 261 22.50 -2.15 -0.41
CA GLY A 261 23.52 -1.32 -1.05
C GLY A 261 23.03 -0.47 -2.23
N GLU A 262 21.76 -0.59 -2.63
CA GLU A 262 21.17 0.21 -3.69
C GLU A 262 20.42 1.44 -3.16
N ARG A 263 20.45 2.52 -3.94
CA ARG A 263 19.64 3.73 -3.68
C ARG A 263 18.14 3.41 -3.75
N PHE A 264 17.30 4.14 -3.01
CA PHE A 264 15.85 4.08 -3.20
C PHE A 264 15.42 5.00 -4.35
N SER A 265 14.59 4.50 -5.25
CA SER A 265 13.76 5.34 -6.12
C SER A 265 12.51 5.73 -5.34
N VAL A 266 12.31 7.02 -5.09
CA VAL A 266 11.21 7.54 -4.25
C VAL A 266 10.26 8.36 -5.11
N VAL A 267 9.04 7.86 -5.30
CA VAL A 267 7.96 8.61 -5.95
C VAL A 267 7.23 9.42 -4.88
N ILE A 268 7.41 10.73 -4.88
CA ILE A 268 6.62 11.64 -4.06
C ILE A 268 5.37 11.99 -4.88
N TYR A 269 4.23 11.41 -4.50
CA TYR A 269 2.96 11.55 -5.18
C TYR A 269 2.05 12.55 -4.44
N ALA A 270 1.88 13.74 -5.02
CA ALA A 270 0.99 14.77 -4.50
C ALA A 270 -0.45 14.52 -4.94
N LEU A 271 -1.35 14.40 -3.96
CA LEU A 271 -2.72 13.92 -4.17
C LEU A 271 -3.62 14.89 -4.95
N PRO A 272 -4.63 14.37 -5.67
CA PRO A 272 -5.65 15.19 -6.32
C PRO A 272 -6.63 15.80 -5.33
N ASN A 273 -7.36 16.82 -5.80
CA ASN A 273 -8.36 17.48 -4.97
C ASN A 273 -9.51 16.52 -4.62
N GLY A 274 -9.95 16.54 -3.35
CA GLY A 274 -11.12 15.80 -2.88
C GLY A 274 -10.89 14.31 -2.62
N ASN A 275 -9.64 13.83 -2.70
CA ASN A 275 -9.29 12.43 -2.39
C ASN A 275 -8.46 12.32 -1.12
N THR A 276 -8.76 11.30 -0.31
CA THR A 276 -7.88 10.89 0.80
C THR A 276 -6.71 10.05 0.28
N ILE A 277 -5.71 9.80 1.15
CA ILE A 277 -4.60 8.88 0.85
C ILE A 277 -5.14 7.48 0.55
N GLU A 278 -6.08 7.00 1.35
CA GLU A 278 -6.65 5.66 1.23
C GLU A 278 -7.38 5.50 -0.11
N GLN A 279 -8.13 6.51 -0.55
CA GLN A 279 -8.78 6.53 -1.86
C GLN A 279 -7.77 6.60 -3.02
N THR A 280 -6.62 7.24 -2.82
CA THR A 280 -5.58 7.38 -3.85
C THR A 280 -4.74 6.11 -4.00
N ILE A 281 -4.39 5.47 -2.88
CA ILE A 281 -3.78 4.13 -2.89
C ILE A 281 -4.68 3.18 -3.69
N GLY A 282 -5.98 3.27 -3.45
CA GLY A 282 -7.00 2.46 -4.10
C GLY A 282 -7.22 1.11 -3.42
N ARG A 283 -8.40 0.55 -3.63
CA ARG A 283 -8.77 -0.82 -3.24
C ARG A 283 -9.92 -1.28 -4.12
N LYS A 284 -10.15 -2.58 -4.18
CA LYS A 284 -11.35 -3.13 -4.83
C LYS A 284 -12.59 -2.56 -4.14
N SER A 285 -13.44 -1.84 -4.87
CA SER A 285 -14.71 -1.33 -4.35
C SER A 285 -15.60 -2.50 -3.93
N LEU A 286 -16.11 -2.46 -2.70
CA LEU A 286 -17.04 -3.47 -2.17
C LEU A 286 -18.50 -3.05 -2.39
N THR A 287 -18.73 -1.74 -2.52
CA THR A 287 -20.04 -1.11 -2.69
C THR A 287 -19.98 -0.08 -3.83
N PRO A 288 -21.10 0.23 -4.50
CA PRO A 288 -21.15 1.30 -5.50
C PRO A 288 -20.70 2.68 -4.97
N GLU A 289 -20.89 2.93 -3.68
CA GLU A 289 -20.51 4.18 -2.99
C GLU A 289 -18.99 4.35 -2.87
N ASP A 290 -18.22 3.26 -2.97
CA ASP A 290 -16.75 3.24 -2.89
C ASP A 290 -16.06 3.58 -4.22
N TRP A 291 -16.76 4.16 -5.20
CA TRP A 291 -16.21 4.41 -6.55
C TRP A 291 -14.89 5.21 -6.55
N ARG A 292 -14.69 6.11 -5.56
CA ARG A 292 -13.44 6.89 -5.42
C ARG A 292 -12.19 6.04 -5.25
N PHE A 293 -12.30 4.85 -4.67
CA PHE A 293 -11.19 3.91 -4.50
C PHE A 293 -10.76 3.25 -5.81
N SER A 294 -11.61 3.28 -6.84
CA SER A 294 -11.34 2.65 -8.14
C SER A 294 -10.71 3.61 -9.16
N ILE A 295 -10.52 4.89 -8.82
CA ILE A 295 -10.03 5.90 -9.76
C ILE A 295 -8.52 5.84 -9.93
N GLN A 296 -7.77 5.93 -8.83
CA GLN A 296 -6.33 6.24 -8.89
C GLN A 296 -5.48 4.97 -8.91
N ASN A 297 -5.79 4.01 -8.02
CA ASN A 297 -5.07 2.74 -7.87
C ASN A 297 -3.54 2.89 -7.87
N ILE A 298 -3.02 3.95 -7.25
CA ILE A 298 -1.57 4.24 -7.28
C ILE A 298 -0.79 3.13 -6.58
N GLY A 299 -1.37 2.53 -5.54
CA GLY A 299 -0.79 1.35 -4.87
C GLY A 299 -0.54 0.23 -5.87
N SER A 300 -1.58 -0.19 -6.61
CA SER A 300 -1.48 -1.26 -7.61
C SER A 300 -0.56 -0.91 -8.78
N GLN A 301 -0.51 0.36 -9.22
CA GLN A 301 0.43 0.81 -10.25
C GLN A 301 1.89 0.71 -9.79
N ILE A 302 2.17 1.10 -8.54
CA ILE A 302 3.51 0.98 -7.93
C ILE A 302 3.87 -0.50 -7.70
N ASP A 303 2.93 -1.32 -7.23
CA ASP A 303 3.17 -2.75 -7.04
C ASP A 303 3.47 -3.44 -8.37
N TRP A 304 2.73 -3.15 -9.44
CA TRP A 304 3.04 -3.65 -10.78
C TRP A 304 4.43 -3.22 -11.23
N LEU A 305 4.85 -1.98 -10.97
CA LEU A 305 6.21 -1.51 -11.31
C LEU A 305 7.30 -2.27 -10.56
N ARG A 306 7.04 -2.69 -9.32
CA ARG A 306 7.97 -3.50 -8.51
C ARG A 306 8.12 -4.92 -9.03
N THR A 307 7.14 -5.47 -9.76
CA THR A 307 7.24 -6.82 -10.34
C THR A 307 7.99 -6.88 -11.67
N GLN A 308 8.40 -5.74 -12.23
CA GLN A 308 9.05 -5.68 -13.55
C GLN A 308 10.53 -6.05 -13.44
N ALA A 309 11.16 -6.39 -14.58
CA ALA A 309 12.57 -6.76 -14.61
C ALA A 309 13.45 -5.69 -13.94
N ASN A 310 14.40 -6.13 -13.10
CA ASN A 310 15.20 -5.32 -12.17
C ASN A 310 14.34 -4.63 -11.09
N PRO A 311 13.82 -5.39 -10.11
CA PRO A 311 13.07 -4.83 -9.00
C PRO A 311 13.91 -3.77 -8.28
N THR A 312 13.55 -2.51 -8.46
CA THR A 312 14.20 -1.39 -7.76
C THR A 312 13.69 -1.32 -6.33
N ASN A 313 14.52 -0.80 -5.42
CA ASN A 313 14.08 -0.24 -4.14
C ASN A 313 13.11 0.94 -4.37
N LEU A 314 11.88 0.66 -4.83
CA LEU A 314 10.88 1.65 -5.22
C LEU A 314 9.94 1.93 -4.04
N ALA A 315 10.07 3.12 -3.45
CA ALA A 315 9.16 3.63 -2.45
C ALA A 315 8.20 4.65 -3.06
N VAL A 316 7.01 4.77 -2.46
CA VAL A 316 6.05 5.83 -2.77
C VAL A 316 5.71 6.61 -1.51
N VAL A 317 5.64 7.93 -1.62
CA VAL A 317 5.24 8.85 -0.55
C VAL A 317 3.99 9.58 -1.01
N TYR A 318 2.86 9.29 -0.37
CA TYR A 318 1.61 10.02 -0.58
C TYR A 318 1.62 11.28 0.27
N VAL A 319 1.41 12.44 -0.35
CA VAL A 319 1.41 13.74 0.33
C VAL A 319 0.02 14.35 0.26
N ALA A 320 -0.64 14.49 1.40
CA ALA A 320 -1.97 15.08 1.53
C ALA A 320 -2.07 16.05 2.70
N ASN A 321 -3.09 16.88 2.66
CA ASN A 321 -3.45 17.79 3.74
C ASN A 321 -4.93 17.66 4.09
N ASP A 322 -5.31 18.15 5.27
CA ASP A 322 -6.66 17.99 5.82
C ASP A 322 -7.75 18.75 5.02
N LEU A 323 -7.39 19.70 4.15
CA LEU A 323 -8.32 20.37 3.24
C LEU A 323 -8.61 19.56 1.97
N LEU A 324 -7.89 18.46 1.75
CA LEU A 324 -7.93 17.66 0.53
C LEU A 324 -7.71 18.51 -0.75
N SER A 325 -6.98 19.63 -0.64
CA SER A 325 -6.72 20.52 -1.77
C SER A 325 -5.45 21.34 -1.57
N TRP A 326 -4.40 21.03 -2.34
CA TRP A 326 -3.14 21.79 -2.31
C TRP A 326 -3.28 23.25 -2.75
N PRO A 327 -4.08 23.60 -3.79
CA PRO A 327 -4.34 25.00 -4.12
C PRO A 327 -5.00 25.76 -2.96
N GLN A 328 -5.98 25.17 -2.28
CA GLN A 328 -6.63 25.79 -1.13
C GLN A 328 -5.68 25.91 0.06
N TRP A 329 -4.91 24.85 0.33
CA TRP A 329 -3.91 24.82 1.39
C TRP A 329 -2.86 25.92 1.21
N ARG A 330 -2.32 26.08 0.00
CA ARG A 330 -1.37 27.16 -0.30
C ARG A 330 -1.99 28.55 -0.12
N ARG A 331 -3.26 28.74 -0.51
CA ARG A 331 -3.97 30.01 -0.27
C ARG A 331 -4.16 30.29 1.22
N GLN A 332 -4.51 29.27 2.01
CA GLN A 332 -4.71 29.41 3.46
C GLN A 332 -3.42 29.78 4.19
N HIS A 333 -2.29 29.18 3.80
CA HIS A 333 -0.98 29.44 4.40
C HIS A 333 -0.21 30.62 3.78
N GLY A 334 -0.75 31.24 2.73
CA GLY A 334 -0.18 32.43 2.10
C GLY A 334 1.31 32.30 1.75
N GLY A 335 2.09 33.32 2.09
CA GLY A 335 3.53 33.36 1.83
C GLY A 335 4.35 32.32 2.60
N GLU A 336 3.83 31.81 3.73
CA GLU A 336 4.51 30.77 4.53
C GLU A 336 4.47 29.39 3.86
N SER A 337 3.54 29.18 2.92
CA SER A 337 3.35 27.91 2.24
C SER A 337 4.64 27.35 1.63
N LEU A 338 5.56 28.19 1.16
CA LEU A 338 6.83 27.75 0.58
C LEU A 338 7.79 27.14 1.62
N GLU A 339 7.94 27.75 2.80
CA GLU A 339 8.79 27.18 3.86
C GLU A 339 8.17 25.90 4.44
N LEU A 340 6.85 25.88 4.59
CA LEU A 340 6.14 24.68 5.02
C LEU A 340 6.33 23.52 4.02
N ILE A 341 6.33 23.80 2.71
CA ILE A 341 6.69 22.80 1.69
C ILE A 341 8.13 22.31 1.90
N ARG A 342 9.11 23.21 2.15
CA ARG A 342 10.49 22.79 2.45
C ARG A 342 10.55 21.88 3.68
N GLN A 343 9.78 22.18 4.73
CA GLN A 343 9.71 21.34 5.93
C GLN A 343 9.15 19.93 5.63
N ILE A 344 8.12 19.84 4.77
CA ILE A 344 7.59 18.55 4.31
C ILE A 344 8.67 17.73 3.60
N PHE A 345 9.43 18.33 2.68
CA PHE A 345 10.52 17.65 1.99
C PHE A 345 11.64 17.21 2.93
N ARG A 346 12.05 18.05 3.89
CA ARG A 346 13.04 17.67 4.93
C ARG A 346 12.58 16.45 5.73
N ALA A 347 11.29 16.37 6.07
CA ALA A 347 10.73 15.21 6.78
C ALA A 347 10.74 13.93 5.93
N ILE A 348 10.45 14.05 4.63
CA ILE A 348 10.55 12.94 3.68
C ILE A 348 12.00 12.45 3.61
N GLU A 349 12.96 13.34 3.34
CA GLU A 349 14.38 12.99 3.23
C GLU A 349 14.93 12.36 4.52
N LYS A 350 14.56 12.91 5.69
CA LYS A 350 14.93 12.33 7.00
C LYS A 350 14.46 10.88 7.15
N SER A 351 13.34 10.52 6.53
CA SER A 351 12.79 9.16 6.58
C SER A 351 13.56 8.16 5.73
N PHE A 352 14.52 8.62 4.91
CA PHE A 352 15.41 7.79 4.11
C PHE A 352 16.90 8.05 4.43
N SER A 353 17.22 8.69 5.57
CA SER A 353 18.58 9.18 5.85
C SER A 353 19.69 8.12 5.86
N GLN A 354 19.34 6.83 5.92
CA GLN A 354 20.28 5.71 5.89
C GLN A 354 20.61 5.23 4.48
N THR A 355 19.96 5.74 3.43
CA THR A 355 20.13 5.27 2.05
C THR A 355 20.01 6.43 1.07
N PRO A 356 20.91 6.57 0.08
CA PRO A 356 20.73 7.55 -0.98
C PRO A 356 19.37 7.38 -1.67
N ILE A 357 18.75 8.48 -2.07
CA ILE A 357 17.46 8.47 -2.75
C ILE A 357 17.52 9.20 -4.08
N ALA A 358 16.76 8.70 -5.05
CA ALA A 358 16.46 9.32 -6.33
C ALA A 358 14.97 9.66 -6.36
N ILE A 359 14.64 10.94 -6.48
CA ILE A 359 13.28 11.44 -6.32
C ILE A 359 12.61 11.59 -7.68
N THR A 360 11.39 11.06 -7.78
CA THR A 360 10.41 11.46 -8.78
C THR A 360 9.31 12.28 -8.10
N LEU A 361 9.08 13.50 -8.57
CA LEU A 361 7.90 14.29 -8.19
C LEU A 361 6.76 13.95 -9.14
N ALA A 362 5.71 13.30 -8.65
CA ALA A 362 4.51 13.00 -9.41
C ALA A 362 3.31 13.72 -8.78
N SER A 363 2.37 14.16 -9.61
CA SER A 363 1.15 14.80 -9.11
C SER A 363 -0.03 14.56 -10.03
N HIS A 364 -1.23 14.50 -9.45
CA HIS A 364 -2.49 14.52 -10.19
C HIS A 364 -3.36 15.68 -9.75
N SER A 365 -4.06 16.33 -10.70
CA SER A 365 -5.02 17.40 -10.41
C SER A 365 -4.42 18.50 -9.49
N GLY A 366 -5.12 18.82 -8.40
CA GLY A 366 -4.70 19.65 -7.26
C GLY A 366 -3.24 19.50 -6.84
N GLY A 367 -2.72 18.27 -6.84
CA GLY A 367 -1.36 17.96 -6.40
C GLY A 367 -0.26 18.73 -7.12
N GLY A 368 -0.52 19.19 -8.35
CA GLY A 368 0.45 19.98 -9.09
C GLY A 368 0.78 21.31 -8.43
N ALA A 369 -0.15 21.89 -7.67
CA ALA A 369 0.11 23.11 -6.89
C ALA A 369 1.15 22.89 -5.79
N PHE A 370 1.26 21.68 -5.23
CA PHE A 370 2.32 21.30 -4.28
C PHE A 370 3.66 21.13 -4.98
N VAL A 371 3.71 20.39 -6.10
CA VAL A 371 4.95 20.17 -6.87
C VAL A 371 5.51 21.49 -7.41
N LEU A 372 4.66 22.33 -8.00
CA LEU A 372 5.04 23.66 -8.48
C LEU A 372 5.42 24.59 -7.32
N GLY A 373 4.74 24.49 -6.18
CA GLY A 373 5.12 25.18 -4.95
C GLY A 373 6.50 24.77 -4.42
N ALA A 374 6.88 23.49 -4.54
CA ALA A 374 8.22 23.02 -4.19
C ALA A 374 9.28 23.62 -5.13
N ILE A 375 9.02 23.62 -6.44
CA ILE A 375 9.89 24.25 -7.43
C ILE A 375 10.02 25.76 -7.16
N GLU A 376 8.95 26.43 -6.78
CA GLU A 376 8.96 27.84 -6.36
C GLU A 376 9.79 28.04 -5.08
N ALA A 377 9.66 27.15 -4.10
CA ALA A 377 10.37 27.22 -2.83
C ALA A 377 11.88 26.96 -2.97
N TRP A 378 12.36 26.20 -3.95
CA TRP A 378 13.79 25.94 -4.09
C TRP A 378 14.51 26.98 -4.95
N ASP A 379 15.70 27.41 -4.54
CA ASP A 379 16.55 28.26 -5.41
C ASP A 379 16.97 27.52 -6.69
N ARG A 380 17.12 26.20 -6.59
CA ARG A 380 17.38 25.25 -7.67
C ARG A 380 16.72 23.92 -7.34
N ILE A 381 16.16 23.26 -8.35
CA ILE A 381 15.63 21.90 -8.19
C ILE A 381 16.77 20.99 -7.70
N PRO A 382 16.61 20.26 -6.58
CA PRO A 382 17.67 19.42 -6.01
C PRO A 382 18.21 18.38 -7.00
N GLY A 383 19.51 18.08 -6.92
CA GLY A 383 20.18 17.17 -7.87
C GLY A 383 19.67 15.73 -7.82
N ASN A 384 19.15 15.29 -6.67
CA ASN A 384 18.51 13.98 -6.50
C ASN A 384 17.09 13.92 -7.08
N VAL A 385 16.50 15.02 -7.56
CA VAL A 385 15.23 14.99 -8.32
C VAL A 385 15.53 14.66 -9.77
N GLU A 386 15.27 13.42 -10.16
CA GLU A 386 15.58 12.90 -11.51
C GLU A 386 14.41 13.06 -12.48
N ARG A 387 13.18 13.10 -11.95
CA ARG A 387 11.96 13.17 -12.77
C ARG A 387 10.91 14.07 -12.13
N ILE A 388 10.21 14.82 -12.97
CA ILE A 388 9.02 15.60 -12.61
C ILE A 388 7.90 15.20 -13.58
N ALA A 389 6.77 14.79 -13.02
CA ALA A 389 5.65 14.19 -13.73
C ALA A 389 4.34 14.86 -13.33
N PHE A 390 3.70 15.53 -14.30
CA PHE A 390 2.39 16.13 -14.14
C PHE A 390 1.35 15.27 -14.84
N LEU A 391 0.44 14.68 -14.07
CA LEU A 391 -0.72 13.98 -14.58
C LEU A 391 -1.90 14.94 -14.47
N ASP A 392 -2.16 15.67 -15.54
CA ASP A 392 -3.27 16.62 -15.62
C ASP A 392 -3.28 17.61 -14.44
N SER A 393 -2.09 18.15 -14.14
CA SER A 393 -1.82 18.89 -12.89
C SER A 393 -0.91 20.11 -13.07
N ASN A 394 -0.46 20.43 -14.28
CA ASN A 394 0.45 21.57 -14.52
C ASN A 394 -0.26 22.93 -14.60
N TYR A 395 -1.55 23.03 -14.27
CA TYR A 395 -2.34 24.23 -14.54
C TYR A 395 -1.94 25.47 -13.71
N ALA A 396 -1.19 25.30 -12.62
CA ALA A 396 -0.63 26.39 -11.81
C ALA A 396 0.79 26.82 -12.27
N TYR A 397 1.23 26.38 -13.46
CA TYR A 397 2.51 26.77 -14.03
C TYR A 397 2.49 28.24 -14.50
N GLU A 398 3.58 28.94 -14.19
CA GLU A 398 3.86 30.34 -14.53
C GLU A 398 5.33 30.48 -14.94
N ASP A 399 5.60 31.10 -16.09
CA ASP A 399 6.95 31.25 -16.65
C ASP A 399 7.88 31.94 -15.65
N GLU A 400 7.41 33.02 -15.02
CA GLU A 400 8.14 33.89 -14.10
C GLU A 400 8.65 33.15 -12.87
N LYS A 401 7.92 32.13 -12.43
CA LYS A 401 8.22 31.37 -11.21
C LYS A 401 9.02 30.09 -11.48
N HIS A 402 8.81 29.47 -12.64
CA HIS A 402 9.23 28.08 -12.86
C HIS A 402 10.20 27.87 -14.03
N LEU A 403 10.08 28.65 -15.12
CA LEU A 403 10.76 28.34 -16.38
C LEU A 403 12.28 28.26 -16.22
N SER A 404 12.89 29.27 -15.60
CA SER A 404 14.35 29.31 -15.41
C SER A 404 14.89 28.14 -14.60
N LYS A 405 14.12 27.65 -13.61
CA LYS A 405 14.48 26.49 -12.78
C LYS A 405 14.35 25.19 -13.56
N PHE A 406 13.30 25.02 -14.37
CA PHE A 406 13.17 23.89 -15.29
C PHE A 406 14.30 23.86 -16.31
N LEU A 407 14.60 24.98 -16.98
CA LEU A 407 15.67 25.04 -17.98
C LEU A 407 17.04 24.70 -17.37
N ARG A 408 17.35 25.22 -16.18
CA ARG A 408 18.59 24.87 -15.47
C ARG A 408 18.65 23.39 -15.14
N TRP A 409 17.55 22.81 -14.64
CA TRP A 409 17.47 21.40 -14.27
C TRP A 409 17.55 20.47 -15.49
N LEU A 410 16.87 20.78 -16.59
CA LEU A 410 16.89 20.02 -17.84
C LEU A 410 18.24 20.08 -18.59
N ASN A 411 19.07 21.07 -18.28
CA ASN A 411 20.41 21.23 -18.83
C ASN A 411 21.53 20.76 -17.88
N ALA A 412 21.19 20.07 -16.78
CA ALA A 412 22.19 19.43 -15.93
C ALA A 412 22.96 18.33 -16.69
N GLU A 413 24.17 17.99 -16.21
CA GLU A 413 25.01 16.94 -16.81
C GLU A 413 24.32 15.57 -16.80
N GLU A 414 23.68 15.24 -15.67
CA GLU A 414 22.88 14.03 -15.55
C GLU A 414 21.51 14.22 -16.21
N ARG A 415 21.06 13.18 -16.92
CA ARG A 415 19.79 13.21 -17.64
C ARG A 415 18.60 13.38 -16.68
N ARG A 416 17.73 14.35 -16.99
CA ARG A 416 16.49 14.66 -16.25
C ARG A 416 15.25 14.45 -17.10
N TYR A 417 14.15 14.03 -16.46
CA TYR A 417 12.92 13.63 -17.14
C TYR A 417 11.72 14.50 -16.76
N LEU A 418 11.20 15.28 -17.69
CA LEU A 418 9.92 15.99 -17.56
C LEU A 418 8.86 15.26 -18.37
N SER A 419 7.79 14.79 -17.72
CA SER A 419 6.61 14.27 -18.41
C SER A 419 5.35 15.05 -18.03
N VAL A 420 4.58 15.49 -19.03
CA VAL A 420 3.28 16.13 -18.81
C VAL A 420 2.22 15.36 -19.58
N LEU A 421 1.26 14.79 -18.86
CA LEU A 421 0.07 14.15 -19.41
C LEU A 421 -1.08 15.14 -19.26
N ALA A 422 -1.75 15.49 -20.35
CA ALA A 422 -2.90 16.38 -20.31
C ALA A 422 -3.89 15.98 -21.40
N TYR A 423 -5.11 16.48 -21.30
CA TYR A 423 -6.12 16.33 -22.34
C TYR A 423 -6.71 17.69 -22.64
N LYS A 424 -7.33 17.83 -23.82
CA LYS A 424 -8.04 19.03 -24.22
C LYS A 424 -9.27 19.20 -23.31
N ASP A 425 -9.05 19.84 -22.18
CA ASP A 425 -9.96 19.92 -21.04
C ASP A 425 -11.01 21.01 -21.21
N TYR A 426 -10.67 22.11 -21.89
CA TYR A 426 -11.60 23.21 -22.16
C TYR A 426 -12.78 22.84 -23.11
N VAL A 427 -12.65 21.75 -23.89
CA VAL A 427 -13.77 21.23 -24.68
C VAL A 427 -14.66 20.28 -23.88
N ALA A 428 -14.21 19.78 -22.73
CA ALA A 428 -15.00 18.89 -21.90
C ALA A 428 -16.19 19.64 -21.28
N ARG A 429 -17.27 18.88 -21.03
CA ARG A 429 -18.52 19.40 -20.45
C ARG A 429 -18.83 18.69 -19.14
N LEU A 430 -19.10 19.46 -18.10
CA LEU A 430 -19.70 18.99 -16.85
C LEU A 430 -21.11 19.57 -16.78
N ASP A 431 -22.12 18.70 -16.69
CA ASP A 431 -23.55 19.10 -16.76
C ASP A 431 -23.87 20.01 -17.95
N GLY A 432 -23.27 19.72 -19.11
CA GLY A 432 -23.43 20.48 -20.35
C GLY A 432 -22.66 21.80 -20.41
N ARG A 433 -21.86 22.15 -19.38
CA ARG A 433 -21.12 23.43 -19.31
C ARG A 433 -19.61 23.23 -19.34
N PRO A 434 -18.84 24.11 -19.99
CA PRO A 434 -17.40 24.19 -19.79
C PRO A 434 -17.07 24.50 -18.32
N PHE A 435 -16.05 23.87 -17.78
CA PHE A 435 -15.59 24.09 -16.39
C PHE A 435 -14.16 24.65 -16.30
N VAL A 436 -13.45 24.74 -17.44
CA VAL A 436 -12.09 25.26 -17.56
C VAL A 436 -11.96 26.08 -18.85
N SER A 437 -11.18 27.16 -18.80
CA SER A 437 -10.85 27.95 -19.99
C SER A 437 -9.65 27.37 -20.73
N GLU A 438 -9.54 27.60 -22.04
CA GLU A 438 -8.43 27.09 -22.86
C GLU A 438 -7.05 27.45 -22.28
N ALA A 439 -6.85 28.70 -21.87
CA ALA A 439 -5.59 29.15 -21.27
C ALA A 439 -5.41 28.73 -19.79
N GLY A 440 -6.51 28.49 -19.07
CA GLY A 440 -6.48 28.14 -17.65
C GLY A 440 -6.30 26.64 -17.38
N GLY A 441 -6.60 25.80 -18.38
CA GLY A 441 -6.52 24.35 -18.31
C GLY A 441 -5.13 23.78 -18.47
N THR A 442 -5.01 22.49 -18.22
CA THR A 442 -3.75 21.75 -18.37
C THR A 442 -3.32 21.72 -19.83
N TRP A 443 -4.26 21.63 -20.77
CA TRP A 443 -3.98 21.71 -22.21
C TRP A 443 -3.26 23.01 -22.58
N GLY A 444 -3.86 24.16 -22.32
CA GLY A 444 -3.27 25.45 -22.68
C GLY A 444 -1.97 25.73 -21.92
N ARG A 445 -1.91 25.34 -20.65
CA ARG A 445 -0.67 25.47 -19.84
C ARG A 445 0.45 24.59 -20.38
N SER A 446 0.14 23.39 -20.86
CA SER A 446 1.11 22.53 -21.54
C SER A 446 1.61 23.14 -22.85
N GLN A 447 0.72 23.71 -23.66
CA GLN A 447 1.11 24.41 -24.89
C GLN A 447 2.01 25.62 -24.57
N GLY A 448 1.63 26.44 -23.58
CA GLY A 448 2.43 27.57 -23.11
C GLY A 448 3.82 27.15 -22.62
N MET A 449 3.92 26.04 -21.85
CA MET A 449 5.21 25.48 -21.45
C MET A 449 6.10 25.09 -22.64
N ILE A 450 5.53 24.43 -23.65
CA ILE A 450 6.25 24.04 -24.88
C ILE A 450 6.77 25.29 -25.61
N GLU A 451 5.93 26.30 -25.79
CA GLU A 451 6.31 27.56 -26.44
C GLU A 451 7.37 28.30 -25.64
N ALA A 452 7.25 28.37 -24.32
CA ALA A 452 8.24 28.97 -23.44
C ALA A 452 9.59 28.27 -23.56
N MET A 453 9.62 26.94 -23.53
CA MET A 453 10.84 26.16 -23.71
C MET A 453 11.47 26.34 -25.11
N ARG A 454 10.65 26.47 -26.16
CA ARG A 454 11.13 26.77 -27.53
C ARG A 454 11.84 28.11 -27.61
N ARG A 455 11.35 29.14 -26.91
CA ARG A 455 12.02 30.47 -26.86
C ARG A 455 13.44 30.40 -26.28
N TYR A 456 13.75 29.35 -25.53
CA TYR A 456 15.08 29.10 -24.96
C TYR A 456 15.83 27.95 -25.64
N GLY A 457 15.47 27.61 -26.89
CA GLY A 457 16.22 26.68 -27.73
C GLY A 457 15.95 25.20 -27.46
N ILE A 458 14.88 24.84 -26.76
CA ILE A 458 14.44 23.45 -26.67
C ILE A 458 13.62 23.11 -27.91
N GLU A 459 14.19 22.27 -28.79
CA GLU A 459 13.53 21.79 -30.00
C GLU A 459 12.65 20.57 -29.71
N PHE A 460 11.38 20.66 -30.09
CA PHE A 460 10.39 19.59 -29.93
C PHE A 460 10.04 18.95 -31.26
N ILE A 461 10.09 17.63 -31.29
CA ILE A 461 9.56 16.79 -32.37
C ILE A 461 8.13 16.41 -32.00
N GLU A 462 7.19 16.70 -32.90
CA GLU A 462 5.79 16.32 -32.77
C GLU A 462 5.55 14.94 -33.41
N SER A 463 4.75 14.11 -32.76
CA SER A 463 4.25 12.85 -33.29
C SER A 463 2.82 12.60 -32.78
N GLN A 464 2.09 11.68 -33.39
CA GLN A 464 0.73 11.36 -33.00
C GLN A 464 0.51 9.85 -32.97
N LYS A 465 -0.12 9.35 -31.89
CA LYS A 465 -0.56 7.96 -31.73
C LYS A 465 -2.04 7.99 -31.34
N GLY A 466 -2.91 7.63 -32.29
CA GLY A 466 -4.37 7.75 -32.11
C GLY A 466 -4.78 9.18 -31.72
N PRO A 467 -5.54 9.38 -30.64
CA PRO A 467 -5.95 10.71 -30.18
C PRO A 467 -4.88 11.46 -29.36
N VAL A 468 -3.72 10.84 -29.08
CA VAL A 468 -2.65 11.46 -28.27
C VAL A 468 -1.61 12.08 -29.19
N ARG A 469 -1.39 13.37 -29.01
CA ARG A 469 -0.29 14.12 -29.63
C ARG A 469 0.89 14.17 -28.67
N LYS A 470 2.07 13.73 -29.11
CA LYS A 470 3.30 13.71 -28.33
C LYS A 470 4.25 14.81 -28.83
N TYR A 471 4.70 15.67 -27.92
CA TYR A 471 5.82 16.58 -28.15
C TYR A 471 7.03 16.09 -27.37
N ALA A 472 8.10 15.71 -28.06
CA ALA A 472 9.30 15.16 -27.45
C ALA A 472 10.53 16.03 -27.75
N ALA A 473 11.33 16.34 -26.74
CA ALA A 473 12.60 17.04 -26.85
C ALA A 473 13.68 16.32 -26.04
N LYS A 474 14.95 16.70 -26.23
CA LYS A 474 16.10 16.16 -25.47
C LYS A 474 16.12 14.61 -25.48
N GLN A 475 16.04 14.03 -26.68
CA GLN A 475 15.97 12.57 -26.90
C GLN A 475 14.80 11.91 -26.12
N GLY A 476 13.68 12.62 -25.98
CA GLY A 476 12.48 12.13 -25.29
C GLY A 476 12.46 12.37 -23.78
N SER A 477 13.54 12.87 -23.17
CA SER A 477 13.55 13.13 -21.72
C SER A 477 12.63 14.29 -21.32
N VAL A 478 12.24 15.14 -22.27
CA VAL A 478 11.14 16.10 -22.10
C VAL A 478 10.01 15.66 -23.01
N SER A 479 8.89 15.23 -22.45
CA SER A 479 7.75 14.71 -23.21
C SER A 479 6.42 15.25 -22.71
N PHE A 480 5.60 15.74 -23.64
CA PHE A 480 4.21 16.12 -23.40
C PHE A 480 3.29 15.22 -24.20
N TYR A 481 2.30 14.62 -23.54
CA TYR A 481 1.30 13.74 -24.12
C TYR A 481 -0.06 14.42 -23.98
N LEU A 482 -0.58 14.95 -25.09
CA LEU A 482 -1.77 15.78 -25.12
C LEU A 482 -2.90 15.04 -25.85
N HIS A 483 -3.89 14.57 -25.11
CA HIS A 483 -5.06 13.87 -25.67
C HIS A 483 -6.06 14.87 -26.28
N GLN A 484 -6.39 14.72 -27.56
CA GLN A 484 -7.15 15.71 -28.34
C GLN A 484 -8.65 15.82 -27.97
N ASN A 485 -9.20 14.82 -27.24
CA ASN A 485 -10.56 14.82 -26.69
C ASN A 485 -11.67 15.16 -27.72
N PHE A 486 -11.68 14.47 -28.87
CA PHE A 486 -12.67 14.68 -29.92
C PHE A 486 -14.12 14.40 -29.48
N GLU A 487 -14.31 13.71 -28.36
CA GLU A 487 -15.61 13.29 -27.83
C GLU A 487 -16.16 14.24 -26.73
N GLU A 488 -15.47 15.34 -26.42
CA GLU A 488 -15.86 16.30 -25.36
C GLU A 488 -16.07 15.66 -23.96
N LYS A 489 -15.37 14.55 -23.68
CA LYS A 489 -15.48 13.81 -22.42
C LYS A 489 -14.52 14.33 -21.35
N ILE A 490 -14.82 14.01 -20.09
CA ILE A 490 -13.93 14.28 -18.96
C ILE A 490 -12.91 13.13 -18.86
N PHE A 491 -11.68 13.36 -19.31
CA PHE A 491 -10.56 12.40 -19.20
C PHE A 491 -9.72 12.58 -17.92
N HIS A 492 -10.08 13.53 -17.06
CA HIS A 492 -9.33 13.90 -15.85
C HIS A 492 -8.92 12.69 -14.98
N SER A 493 -9.87 11.81 -14.68
CA SER A 493 -9.65 10.56 -13.94
C SER A 493 -9.23 9.40 -14.83
N VAL A 494 -9.66 9.36 -16.10
CA VAL A 494 -9.39 8.25 -17.02
C VAL A 494 -7.89 8.04 -17.23
N GLN A 495 -7.12 9.12 -17.28
CA GLN A 495 -5.67 9.02 -17.47
C GLN A 495 -4.99 8.22 -16.34
N VAL A 496 -5.40 8.45 -15.09
CA VAL A 496 -4.83 7.79 -13.90
C VAL A 496 -5.46 6.43 -13.62
N GLU A 497 -6.75 6.25 -13.95
CA GLU A 497 -7.47 4.97 -13.89
C GLU A 497 -6.90 3.93 -14.86
N ARG A 498 -6.28 4.41 -15.94
CA ARG A 498 -5.47 3.57 -16.82
C ARG A 498 -4.03 3.50 -16.33
N ASN A 499 -3.07 3.47 -17.22
CA ASN A 499 -1.65 3.30 -16.88
C ASN A 499 -0.94 4.65 -16.66
N GLY A 500 -1.64 5.69 -16.19
CA GLY A 500 -1.14 7.07 -16.17
C GLY A 500 0.14 7.27 -15.36
N LEU A 501 0.20 6.76 -14.13
CA LEU A 501 1.41 6.87 -13.31
C LEU A 501 2.54 6.02 -13.91
N ILE A 502 2.24 4.78 -14.30
CA ILE A 502 3.20 3.88 -14.95
C ILE A 502 3.84 4.58 -16.16
N HIS A 503 3.00 5.19 -17.00
CA HIS A 503 3.46 5.93 -18.17
C HIS A 503 4.32 7.13 -17.79
N ALA A 504 3.86 7.96 -16.85
CA ALA A 504 4.58 9.15 -16.41
C ALA A 504 5.97 8.82 -15.83
N LEU A 505 6.10 7.69 -15.11
CA LEU A 505 7.36 7.22 -14.54
C LEU A 505 8.32 6.63 -15.58
N ARG A 506 7.80 6.15 -16.71
CA ARG A 506 8.59 5.49 -17.77
C ARG A 506 8.79 6.34 -19.03
N ALA A 507 8.06 7.44 -19.17
CA ALA A 507 8.16 8.32 -20.33
C ALA A 507 9.61 8.79 -20.56
N GLY A 508 10.08 8.71 -21.79
CA GLY A 508 11.41 9.09 -22.22
C GLY A 508 12.52 8.06 -21.92
N THR A 509 12.18 6.89 -21.38
CA THR A 509 13.14 5.79 -21.13
C THR A 509 12.89 4.61 -22.07
N ASP A 510 13.82 3.66 -22.13
CA ASP A 510 13.67 2.43 -22.93
C ASP A 510 12.54 1.50 -22.43
N LEU A 511 11.96 1.81 -21.26
CA LEU A 511 10.82 1.10 -20.67
C LEU A 511 9.47 1.74 -21.03
N GLU A 512 9.45 2.86 -21.76
CA GLU A 512 8.21 3.47 -22.26
C GLU A 512 7.39 2.45 -23.06
N GLU A 513 6.11 2.28 -22.68
CA GLU A 513 5.17 1.30 -23.24
C GLU A 513 5.66 -0.16 -23.32
N LYS A 514 6.64 -0.56 -22.48
CA LYS A 514 7.04 -1.97 -22.34
C LYS A 514 6.12 -2.69 -21.37
N GLY A 515 5.26 -3.57 -21.91
CA GLY A 515 4.31 -4.37 -21.13
C GLY A 515 3.06 -3.62 -20.68
N TYR A 516 2.83 -2.40 -21.18
CA TYR A 516 1.65 -1.58 -20.96
C TYR A 516 1.49 -0.59 -22.11
N GLU A 517 0.31 0.02 -22.26
CA GLU A 517 0.08 1.12 -23.22
C GLU A 517 -0.47 2.36 -22.48
N TYR A 518 -0.05 3.56 -22.89
CA TYR A 518 -0.63 4.80 -22.37
C TYR A 518 -2.09 4.91 -22.79
N LEU A 519 -2.98 5.06 -21.80
CA LEU A 519 -4.43 4.93 -21.97
C LEU A 519 -4.88 3.56 -22.52
N GLY A 520 -4.06 2.51 -22.44
CA GLY A 520 -4.52 1.13 -22.66
C GLY A 520 -5.27 0.56 -21.46
N GLU A 521 -5.64 -0.71 -21.55
CA GLU A 521 -6.22 -1.43 -20.41
C GLU A 521 -5.26 -1.41 -19.20
N PRO A 522 -5.78 -1.27 -17.96
CA PRO A 522 -4.93 -1.16 -16.79
C PRO A 522 -4.22 -2.47 -16.48
N VAL A 523 -2.88 -2.48 -16.53
CA VAL A 523 -2.06 -3.70 -16.42
C VAL A 523 -1.96 -4.28 -15.01
N TYR A 524 -2.53 -3.57 -14.04
CA TYR A 524 -2.54 -3.90 -12.62
C TYR A 524 -3.91 -4.44 -12.15
N ARG A 525 -4.92 -4.50 -13.02
CA ARG A 525 -6.21 -5.14 -12.70
C ARG A 525 -6.04 -6.66 -12.79
N GLY A 526 -6.12 -7.35 -11.65
CA GLY A 526 -6.10 -8.83 -11.56
C GLY A 526 -4.87 -9.47 -10.90
N GLN A 527 -4.03 -8.71 -10.19
CA GLN A 527 -2.82 -9.19 -9.49
C GLN A 527 -2.99 -9.37 -7.97
#